data_AF-A0A3B8X1W2-F1
#
_entry.id   AF-A0A3B8X1W2-F1
#
_cell.length_a   1.000
_cell.length_b   1.000
_cell.length_c   1.000
_cell.angle_alpha   90.00
_cell.angle_beta   90.00
_cell.angle_gamma   90.00
#
_symmetry.space_group_name_H-M   'P 1'
#
loop_
_entity.id
_entity.type
_entity.pdbx_description
1 polymer ?
#
loop_
_entity_poly.entity_id
_entity_poly.type
_entity_poly.pdbx_seq_one_letter_code
_entity_poly.pdbx_strand_id
1 'polypeptide(L)'
;MHLFAVILSLLVAAPRFIHYNAADGLPSNTVYAVTQGADGALWIGTRNGLACYDGAHFQSWKEYGRVNALTVDKAGRLWVGTTQGLRVQDDGIAGNIRALHTDTEGSVWATVGDTLLLKLSYRDGIREEARCPYRKRDSEGDYPYYQIYEAQDGKLWLAGRLVHNQFVEDRQAPHSTLTSWNGLSCIGSYAETGGKLYAFEDHTSILYNCNGSQPIPLGRLPIAHARLLTDNKGQLWAAGSYGAGPVNTEKPAETPVYKTPSTELYCLFEDRQGNLWLGGDNGLSVLSPALQQVEVLSRDNVTALMEDHTGKMWIGKADDRVSSLYEDREGTVYVGLWNNTGWEVWLGGCKAYKDRLTGPLPEEQVEARYLDGANWISDFLEDSEGRFWVVTWEGVGLNEWDRKARKSFPPRWLSPFRYPSAQNDSVIYLSSRLGSRLIEDAGGNLVYATTEAGLNVIDRETGLVTKYYRGNSSIPDDYVTDLCLSPDGAIWAATRSGLWSPSGMHFLDGMLVQSVEADTKGRLWAGTEDGLYFIDTDGTTGRVPKELG
;
A
#
# COMPACT_ATOMS: atom_id res chain seq x y z
N MET A 1 17.19 -10.09 34.73
CA MET A 1 16.05 -11.01 34.91
C MET A 1 14.91 -10.50 34.03
N HIS A 2 14.93 -10.81 32.73
CA HIS A 2 14.34 -12.03 32.16
C HIS A 2 12.82 -12.09 32.38
N LEU A 3 12.06 -11.61 31.37
CA LEU A 3 10.87 -12.25 30.76
C LEU A 3 9.99 -11.25 29.97
N PHE A 4 10.55 -10.39 29.10
CA PHE A 4 9.67 -9.62 28.17
C PHE A 4 10.23 -9.47 26.74
N ALA A 5 11.40 -10.07 26.45
CA ALA A 5 12.04 -10.03 25.13
C ALA A 5 11.99 -11.37 24.37
N VAL A 6 11.16 -12.33 24.79
CA VAL A 6 11.12 -13.70 24.20
C VAL A 6 9.74 -14.09 23.64
N ILE A 7 8.74 -13.20 23.64
CA ILE A 7 7.42 -13.48 23.02
C ILE A 7 7.13 -12.58 21.81
N LEU A 8 7.97 -11.60 21.50
CA LEU A 8 7.90 -10.86 20.22
C LEU A 8 8.72 -11.49 19.08
N SER A 9 9.32 -12.66 19.30
CA SER A 9 10.10 -13.38 18.29
C SER A 9 9.36 -14.52 17.59
N LEU A 10 8.03 -14.65 17.77
CA LEU A 10 7.27 -15.80 17.23
C LEU A 10 5.94 -15.49 16.56
N LEU A 11 5.70 -14.25 16.14
CA LEU A 11 4.68 -13.91 15.14
C LEU A 11 5.21 -12.76 14.28
N VAL A 12 6.33 -12.98 13.58
CA VAL A 12 6.53 -12.25 12.31
C VAL A 12 5.40 -12.76 11.44
N ALA A 13 4.34 -11.95 11.25
CA ALA A 13 3.34 -12.24 10.24
C ALA A 13 4.11 -12.52 8.95
N ALA A 14 3.85 -13.68 8.33
CA ALA A 14 4.45 -14.00 7.04
C ALA A 14 4.20 -12.80 6.11
N PRO A 15 5.21 -12.36 5.33
CA PRO A 15 5.05 -11.15 4.56
C PRO A 15 3.84 -11.28 3.63
N ARG A 16 2.99 -10.26 3.66
CA ARG A 16 1.79 -10.23 2.83
C ARG A 16 2.16 -9.89 1.39
N PHE A 17 1.68 -10.71 0.47
CA PHE A 17 1.79 -10.45 -0.95
C PHE A 17 0.43 -9.98 -1.47
N ILE A 18 0.41 -8.92 -2.28
CA ILE A 18 -0.69 -8.73 -3.23
C ILE A 18 -0.43 -9.65 -4.40
N HIS A 19 -1.48 -10.25 -4.96
CA HIS A 19 -1.36 -11.20 -6.04
C HIS A 19 -2.26 -10.79 -7.21
N TYR A 20 -1.70 -10.79 -8.42
CA TYR A 20 -2.43 -10.51 -9.66
C TYR A 20 -2.27 -11.67 -10.63
N ASN A 21 -3.37 -12.06 -11.28
CA ASN A 21 -3.43 -13.12 -12.27
C ASN A 21 -4.31 -12.70 -13.47
N ALA A 22 -4.66 -13.66 -14.34
CA ALA A 22 -5.46 -13.37 -15.53
C ALA A 22 -6.88 -12.86 -15.22
N ALA A 23 -7.45 -13.20 -14.06
CA ALA A 23 -8.73 -12.66 -13.60
C ALA A 23 -8.66 -11.15 -13.32
N ASP A 24 -7.48 -10.64 -12.96
CA ASP A 24 -7.23 -9.22 -12.67
C ASP A 24 -6.86 -8.41 -13.93
N GLY A 25 -6.69 -9.08 -15.07
CA GLY A 25 -6.42 -8.44 -16.36
C GLY A 25 -5.06 -8.77 -16.99
N LEU A 26 -4.24 -9.62 -16.36
CA LEU A 26 -3.02 -10.14 -17.02
C LEU A 26 -3.38 -10.99 -18.27
N PRO A 27 -2.63 -10.88 -19.38
CA PRO A 27 -2.86 -11.72 -20.57
C PRO A 27 -2.66 -13.23 -20.32
N SER A 28 -1.84 -13.59 -19.33
CA SER A 28 -1.54 -14.96 -18.91
C SER A 28 -1.00 -14.99 -17.48
N ASN A 29 -1.27 -16.06 -16.74
CA ASN A 29 -0.68 -16.30 -15.42
C ASN A 29 0.83 -16.58 -15.48
N THR A 30 1.40 -16.91 -16.64
CA THR A 30 2.84 -17.13 -16.72
C THR A 30 3.54 -15.82 -17.06
N VAL A 31 4.23 -15.22 -16.07
CA VAL A 31 4.92 -13.93 -16.14
C VAL A 31 6.43 -14.16 -16.25
N TYR A 32 7.06 -13.58 -17.28
CA TYR A 32 8.49 -13.76 -17.57
C TYR A 32 9.34 -12.52 -17.32
N ALA A 33 8.76 -11.32 -17.38
CA ALA A 33 9.51 -10.08 -17.25
C ALA A 33 8.63 -8.98 -16.66
N VAL A 34 9.24 -8.11 -15.86
CA VAL A 34 8.63 -6.89 -15.35
C VAL A 34 9.65 -5.76 -15.50
N THR A 35 9.20 -4.58 -15.91
CA THR A 35 10.00 -3.34 -15.92
C THR A 35 9.11 -2.13 -15.63
N GLN A 36 9.69 -1.00 -15.28
CA GLN A 36 8.96 0.24 -15.01
C GLN A 36 9.22 1.28 -16.11
N GLY A 37 8.13 1.81 -16.67
CA GLY A 37 8.12 2.90 -17.63
C GLY A 37 8.67 4.21 -17.07
N ALA A 38 8.97 5.16 -17.96
CA ALA A 38 9.38 6.51 -17.56
C ALA A 38 8.28 7.22 -16.74
N ASP A 39 7.02 6.99 -17.12
CA ASP A 39 5.78 7.45 -16.49
C ASP A 39 5.46 6.78 -15.13
N GLY A 40 6.22 5.75 -14.76
CA GLY A 40 6.01 5.00 -13.52
C GLY A 40 5.09 3.79 -13.66
N ALA A 41 4.44 3.60 -14.81
CA ALA A 41 3.62 2.42 -15.08
C ALA A 41 4.50 1.15 -15.17
N LEU A 42 3.97 0.01 -14.74
CA LEU A 42 4.68 -1.26 -14.87
C LEU A 42 4.30 -1.97 -16.16
N TRP A 43 5.30 -2.47 -16.85
CA TRP A 43 5.16 -3.28 -18.04
C TRP A 43 5.49 -4.73 -17.73
N ILE A 44 4.59 -5.63 -18.08
CA ILE A 44 4.62 -7.04 -17.69
C ILE A 44 4.59 -7.92 -18.93
N GLY A 45 5.66 -8.67 -19.14
CA GLY A 45 5.80 -9.64 -20.21
C GLY A 45 5.27 -11.00 -19.77
N THR A 46 4.28 -11.53 -20.47
CA THR A 46 3.66 -12.82 -20.15
C THR A 46 3.80 -13.83 -21.28
N ARG A 47 3.40 -15.08 -21.03
CA ARG A 47 3.39 -16.14 -22.04
C ARG A 47 2.48 -15.83 -23.24
N ASN A 48 1.42 -15.06 -23.06
CA ASN A 48 0.43 -14.78 -24.11
C ASN A 48 0.09 -13.28 -24.25
N GLY A 49 1.04 -12.40 -23.96
CA GLY A 49 0.90 -10.97 -24.26
C GLY A 49 1.73 -10.07 -23.38
N LEU A 50 1.61 -8.77 -23.65
CA LEU A 50 2.12 -7.67 -22.85
C LEU A 50 0.99 -7.11 -21.99
N ALA A 51 1.29 -6.69 -20.76
CA ALA A 51 0.39 -5.89 -19.94
C ALA A 51 1.08 -4.61 -19.48
N CYS A 52 0.28 -3.56 -19.26
CA CYS A 52 0.67 -2.34 -18.57
C CYS A 52 -0.22 -2.18 -17.33
N TYR A 53 0.38 -1.85 -16.19
CA TYR A 53 -0.29 -1.62 -14.92
C TYR A 53 -0.03 -0.20 -14.45
N ASP A 54 -1.09 0.59 -14.26
CA ASP A 54 -1.02 2.01 -13.88
C ASP A 54 -1.08 2.25 -12.37
N GLY A 55 -1.17 1.18 -11.57
CA GLY A 55 -1.39 1.26 -10.12
C GLY A 55 -2.81 0.89 -9.69
N ALA A 56 -3.76 0.78 -10.62
CA ALA A 56 -5.14 0.38 -10.36
C ALA A 56 -5.70 -0.63 -11.38
N HIS A 57 -5.31 -0.52 -12.65
CA HIS A 57 -5.88 -1.31 -13.75
C HIS A 57 -4.80 -1.91 -14.65
N PHE A 58 -5.12 -3.06 -15.25
CA PHE A 58 -4.31 -3.67 -16.30
C PHE A 58 -4.88 -3.36 -17.68
N GLN A 59 -4.04 -2.86 -18.57
CA GLN A 59 -4.27 -2.84 -20.01
C GLN A 59 -3.42 -3.93 -20.67
N SER A 60 -3.99 -4.72 -21.58
CA SER A 60 -3.38 -5.96 -22.07
C SER A 60 -3.43 -6.09 -23.59
N TRP A 61 -2.34 -6.58 -24.19
CA TRP A 61 -2.16 -6.76 -25.64
C TRP A 61 -1.66 -8.17 -25.94
N LYS A 62 -2.56 -9.04 -26.43
CA LYS A 62 -2.27 -10.46 -26.72
C LYS A 62 -1.50 -10.67 -28.03
N GLU A 63 -1.57 -9.72 -28.94
CA GLU A 63 -0.90 -9.71 -30.24
C GLU A 63 0.64 -9.77 -30.15
N TYR A 64 1.20 -9.39 -29.00
CA TYR A 64 2.64 -9.54 -28.73
C TYR A 64 3.06 -11.01 -28.55
N GLY A 65 2.11 -11.93 -28.32
CA GLY A 65 2.41 -13.34 -28.07
C GLY A 65 3.27 -13.52 -26.82
N ARG A 66 4.23 -14.44 -26.86
CA ARG A 66 5.14 -14.68 -25.74
C ARG A 66 6.18 -13.57 -25.64
N VAL A 67 6.11 -12.79 -24.57
CA VAL A 67 7.08 -11.75 -24.21
C VAL A 67 8.06 -12.33 -23.19
N ASN A 68 9.33 -12.44 -23.56
CA ASN A 68 10.38 -13.04 -22.72
C ASN A 68 11.14 -12.01 -21.90
N ALA A 69 11.33 -10.81 -22.43
CA ALA A 69 12.19 -9.80 -21.83
C ALA A 69 11.64 -8.39 -22.12
N LEU A 70 11.85 -7.49 -21.17
CA LEU A 70 11.44 -6.09 -21.25
C LEU A 70 12.58 -5.20 -20.74
N THR A 71 12.77 -4.06 -21.37
CA THR A 71 13.62 -2.99 -20.82
C THR A 71 13.11 -1.63 -21.30
N VAL A 72 13.47 -0.58 -20.58
CA VAL A 72 13.16 0.80 -20.95
C VAL A 72 14.48 1.52 -21.17
N ASP A 73 14.62 2.16 -22.32
CA ASP A 73 15.83 2.91 -22.61
C ASP A 73 15.83 4.30 -21.94
N LYS A 74 16.97 5.00 -22.02
CA LYS A 74 17.11 6.34 -21.44
C LYS A 74 16.21 7.41 -22.06
N ALA A 75 15.65 7.16 -23.24
CA ALA A 75 14.67 8.05 -23.87
C ALA A 75 13.23 7.72 -23.41
N GLY A 76 13.06 6.74 -22.51
CA GLY A 76 11.76 6.30 -22.00
C GLY A 76 11.02 5.35 -22.94
N ARG A 77 11.66 4.83 -23.98
CA ARG A 77 11.01 3.90 -24.92
C ARG A 77 11.03 2.49 -24.34
N LEU A 78 9.90 1.81 -24.42
CA LEU A 78 9.78 0.41 -24.06
C LEU A 78 10.29 -0.49 -25.19
N TRP A 79 11.16 -1.41 -24.84
CA TRP A 79 11.68 -2.46 -25.72
C TRP A 79 11.09 -3.80 -25.31
N VAL A 80 10.44 -4.47 -26.26
CA VAL A 80 9.69 -5.70 -26.01
C VAL A 80 10.35 -6.87 -26.75
N GLY A 81 10.98 -7.75 -25.98
CA GLY A 81 11.60 -8.97 -26.50
C GLY A 81 10.60 -10.11 -26.56
N THR A 82 10.26 -10.56 -27.76
CA THR A 82 9.31 -11.67 -27.99
C THR A 82 10.01 -12.89 -28.61
N THR A 83 9.31 -14.02 -28.68
CA THR A 83 9.81 -15.19 -29.43
C THR A 83 9.92 -14.97 -30.93
N GLN A 84 9.25 -13.95 -31.48
CA GLN A 84 9.26 -13.63 -32.91
C GLN A 84 10.26 -12.52 -33.25
N GLY A 85 10.63 -11.69 -32.29
CA GLY A 85 11.46 -10.53 -32.54
C GLY A 85 11.52 -9.54 -31.37
N LEU A 86 12.43 -8.59 -31.49
CA LEU A 86 12.47 -7.38 -30.70
C LEU A 86 11.49 -6.38 -31.32
N ARG A 87 10.58 -5.81 -30.53
CA ARG A 87 9.65 -4.77 -30.95
C ARG A 87 9.95 -3.48 -30.20
N VAL A 88 10.00 -2.37 -30.94
CA VAL A 88 10.13 -1.02 -30.40
C VAL A 88 9.39 -0.07 -31.34
N GLN A 89 8.25 0.48 -30.90
CA GLN A 89 7.38 1.31 -31.75
C GLN A 89 7.07 0.60 -33.09
N ASP A 90 7.17 1.28 -34.24
CA ASP A 90 6.87 0.75 -35.58
C ASP A 90 8.00 -0.11 -36.20
N ASP A 91 9.10 -0.33 -35.47
CA ASP A 91 10.29 -1.03 -35.95
C ASP A 91 10.50 -2.33 -35.15
N GLY A 92 11.12 -3.34 -35.78
CA GLY A 92 11.41 -4.59 -35.12
C GLY A 92 12.54 -5.38 -35.76
N ILE A 93 13.21 -6.19 -34.94
CA ILE A 93 14.28 -7.09 -35.36
C ILE A 93 13.78 -8.52 -35.18
N ALA A 94 13.72 -9.30 -36.25
CA ALA A 94 13.26 -10.68 -36.18
C ALA A 94 14.26 -11.57 -35.41
N GLY A 95 13.71 -12.54 -34.66
CA GLY A 95 14.48 -13.53 -33.91
C GLY A 95 14.01 -13.67 -32.47
N ASN A 96 14.22 -14.86 -31.89
CA ASN A 96 13.76 -15.15 -30.53
C ASN A 96 14.58 -14.37 -29.50
N ILE A 97 14.02 -13.29 -28.95
CA ILE A 97 14.71 -12.47 -27.94
C ILE A 97 14.64 -13.19 -26.60
N ARG A 98 15.80 -13.43 -25.99
CA ARG A 98 15.90 -14.18 -24.73
C ARG A 98 16.07 -13.26 -23.53
N ALA A 99 16.94 -12.26 -23.65
CA ALA A 99 17.18 -11.26 -22.61
C ALA A 99 17.39 -9.88 -23.23
N LEU A 100 17.03 -8.85 -22.47
CA LEU A 100 17.22 -7.43 -22.80
C LEU A 100 17.81 -6.70 -21.61
N HIS A 101 18.68 -5.74 -21.88
CA HIS A 101 19.20 -4.81 -20.87
C HIS A 101 19.50 -3.46 -21.49
N THR A 102 19.11 -2.38 -20.82
CA THR A 102 19.56 -1.03 -21.18
C THR A 102 20.75 -0.68 -20.30
N ASP A 103 21.87 -0.39 -20.93
CA ASP A 103 23.09 -0.07 -20.21
C ASP A 103 23.13 1.37 -19.68
N THR A 104 24.06 1.64 -18.77
CA THR A 104 24.28 2.98 -18.19
C THR A 104 24.76 4.02 -19.18
N GLU A 105 25.11 3.69 -20.43
CA GLU A 105 25.41 4.67 -21.49
C GLU A 105 24.16 5.00 -22.32
N GLY A 106 23.15 4.13 -22.30
CA GLY A 106 21.89 4.26 -23.04
C GLY A 106 21.80 3.35 -24.26
N SER A 107 22.70 2.38 -24.43
CA SER A 107 22.55 1.35 -25.44
C SER A 107 21.66 0.23 -24.94
N VAL A 108 20.87 -0.36 -25.84
CA VAL A 108 20.05 -1.53 -25.56
C VAL A 108 20.75 -2.78 -26.08
N TRP A 109 20.93 -3.75 -25.20
CA TRP A 109 21.54 -5.03 -25.49
C TRP A 109 20.48 -6.11 -25.57
N ALA A 110 20.58 -6.97 -26.58
CA ALA A 110 19.63 -8.06 -26.79
C ALA A 110 20.34 -9.36 -27.17
N THR A 111 20.01 -10.46 -26.50
CA THR A 111 20.37 -11.79 -26.98
C THR A 111 19.30 -12.30 -27.94
N VAL A 112 19.72 -12.67 -29.15
CA VAL A 112 18.84 -13.17 -30.22
C VAL A 112 19.16 -14.63 -30.50
N GLY A 113 18.17 -15.47 -30.21
CA GLY A 113 18.33 -16.92 -30.22
C GLY A 113 19.48 -17.31 -29.29
N ASP A 114 20.39 -18.11 -29.83
CA ASP A 114 21.46 -18.72 -29.05
C ASP A 114 22.86 -18.33 -29.56
N THR A 115 22.95 -17.42 -30.54
CA THR A 115 24.16 -17.19 -31.34
C THR A 115 24.44 -15.72 -31.64
N LEU A 116 23.63 -14.79 -31.16
CA LEU A 116 23.79 -13.38 -31.50
C LEU A 116 23.56 -12.50 -30.28
N LEU A 117 24.53 -11.64 -30.01
CA LEU A 117 24.36 -10.48 -29.15
C LEU A 117 24.22 -9.24 -30.05
N LEU A 118 23.14 -8.49 -29.86
CA LEU A 118 22.91 -7.21 -30.51
C LEU A 118 23.17 -6.08 -29.52
N LYS A 119 23.82 -5.03 -30.01
CA LYS A 119 23.86 -3.72 -29.37
C LYS A 119 23.14 -2.73 -30.27
N LEU A 120 22.17 -2.03 -29.70
CA LEU A 120 21.39 -0.99 -30.36
C LEU A 120 21.64 0.33 -29.64
N SER A 121 22.13 1.32 -30.37
CA SER A 121 22.35 2.68 -29.86
C SER A 121 21.65 3.69 -30.75
N TYR A 122 21.39 4.88 -30.22
CA TYR A 122 20.87 5.99 -31.01
C TYR A 122 21.89 7.11 -30.99
N ARG A 123 22.31 7.54 -32.18
CA ARG A 123 23.15 8.72 -32.37
C ARG A 123 22.41 9.67 -33.31
N ASP A 124 22.14 10.88 -32.83
CA ASP A 124 21.41 11.92 -33.57
C ASP A 124 20.04 11.46 -34.12
N GLY A 125 19.34 10.59 -33.36
CA GLY A 125 18.05 10.01 -33.75
C GLY A 125 18.13 8.84 -34.73
N ILE A 126 19.33 8.50 -35.21
CA ILE A 126 19.57 7.35 -36.08
C ILE A 126 19.92 6.13 -35.22
N ARG A 127 19.24 5.01 -35.48
CA ARG A 127 19.54 3.73 -34.84
C ARG A 127 20.82 3.15 -35.45
N GLU A 128 21.84 2.97 -34.62
CA GLU A 128 23.04 2.20 -34.93
C GLU A 128 22.90 0.78 -34.37
N GLU A 129 23.30 -0.21 -35.16
CA GLU A 129 23.21 -1.61 -34.81
C GLU A 129 24.57 -2.28 -34.95
N ALA A 130 25.07 -2.87 -33.86
CA ALA A 130 26.23 -3.74 -33.89
C ALA A 130 25.80 -5.18 -33.63
N ARG A 131 26.13 -6.06 -34.57
CA ARG A 131 25.88 -7.50 -34.50
C ARG A 131 27.14 -8.21 -34.06
N CYS A 132 27.09 -8.82 -32.89
CA CYS A 132 28.20 -9.59 -32.34
C CYS A 132 27.82 -11.08 -32.36
N PRO A 133 28.03 -11.77 -33.49
CA PRO A 133 27.73 -13.20 -33.59
C PRO A 133 28.63 -13.96 -32.61
N TYR A 134 28.03 -14.86 -31.87
CA TYR A 134 28.68 -15.74 -30.94
C TYR A 134 28.59 -17.18 -31.43
N ARG A 135 29.73 -17.88 -31.43
CA ARG A 135 29.80 -19.29 -31.81
C ARG A 135 29.75 -20.14 -30.55
N LYS A 136 28.67 -20.91 -30.40
CA LYS A 136 28.55 -21.94 -29.36
C LYS A 136 29.80 -22.83 -29.37
N ARG A 137 30.50 -22.94 -28.23
CA ARG A 137 31.60 -23.89 -28.05
C ARG A 137 31.03 -25.27 -27.69
N ASP A 138 31.75 -26.34 -28.01
CA ASP A 138 31.31 -27.70 -27.67
C ASP A 138 31.19 -27.92 -26.15
N SER A 139 31.92 -27.13 -25.36
CA SER A 139 31.86 -27.12 -23.89
C SER A 139 30.67 -26.35 -23.31
N GLU A 140 29.92 -25.63 -24.14
CA GLU A 140 28.74 -24.87 -23.73
C GLU A 140 27.50 -25.74 -23.95
N GLY A 141 26.85 -26.21 -22.89
CA GLY A 141 25.56 -26.90 -23.00
C GLY A 141 24.43 -26.00 -23.48
N ASP A 142 23.23 -26.58 -23.53
CA ASP A 142 22.10 -26.08 -24.34
C ASP A 142 21.14 -25.11 -23.64
N TYR A 143 21.55 -24.49 -22.53
CA TYR A 143 20.69 -23.55 -21.80
C TYR A 143 20.49 -22.23 -22.57
N PRO A 144 19.29 -21.61 -22.54
CA PRO A 144 19.09 -20.29 -23.13
C PRO A 144 19.77 -19.21 -22.26
N TYR A 145 20.02 -18.02 -22.85
CA TYR A 145 20.40 -16.85 -22.06
C TYR A 145 19.20 -16.40 -21.20
N TYR A 146 19.44 -16.15 -19.92
CA TYR A 146 18.39 -15.77 -18.95
C TYR A 146 18.43 -14.28 -18.59
N GLN A 147 19.63 -13.68 -18.57
CA GLN A 147 19.83 -12.31 -18.12
C GLN A 147 21.06 -11.69 -18.80
N ILE A 148 20.98 -10.40 -19.10
CA ILE A 148 22.15 -9.55 -19.33
C ILE A 148 22.24 -8.65 -18.09
N TYR A 149 23.34 -8.70 -17.36
CA TYR A 149 23.54 -7.94 -16.12
C TYR A 149 24.71 -6.97 -16.28
N GLU A 150 24.50 -5.69 -15.98
CA GLU A 150 25.57 -4.70 -15.97
C GLU A 150 26.15 -4.56 -14.56
N ALA A 151 27.43 -4.91 -14.43
CA ALA A 151 28.18 -4.74 -13.20
C ALA A 151 28.65 -3.29 -13.02
N GLN A 152 28.97 -2.91 -11.79
CA GLN A 152 29.45 -1.58 -11.41
C GLN A 152 30.78 -1.21 -12.08
N ASP A 153 31.57 -2.19 -12.51
CA ASP A 153 32.79 -1.99 -13.30
C ASP A 153 32.51 -1.71 -14.79
N GLY A 154 31.24 -1.67 -15.19
CA GLY A 154 30.78 -1.39 -16.55
C GLY A 154 30.73 -2.61 -17.47
N LYS A 155 31.10 -3.81 -16.98
CA LYS A 155 31.05 -5.07 -17.75
C LYS A 155 29.63 -5.61 -17.81
N LEU A 156 29.25 -6.13 -18.98
CA LEU A 156 27.96 -6.80 -19.18
C LEU A 156 28.12 -8.31 -19.07
N TRP A 157 27.60 -8.90 -18.02
CA TRP A 157 27.61 -10.33 -17.75
C TRP A 157 26.40 -11.03 -18.35
N LEU A 158 26.62 -12.13 -19.05
CA LEU A 158 25.58 -12.90 -19.73
C LEU A 158 25.27 -14.17 -18.94
N ALA A 159 24.11 -14.22 -18.27
CA ALA A 159 23.65 -15.41 -17.58
C ALA A 159 23.05 -16.41 -18.59
N GLY A 160 23.44 -17.67 -18.52
CA GLY A 160 23.05 -18.72 -19.46
C GLY A 160 24.14 -19.77 -19.68
N ARG A 161 24.51 -20.00 -20.95
CA ARG A 161 25.37 -21.11 -21.42
C ARG A 161 26.73 -21.22 -20.70
N LEU A 162 27.24 -22.46 -20.72
CA LEU A 162 28.09 -23.16 -19.74
C LEU A 162 29.58 -22.74 -19.59
N VAL A 163 30.10 -23.06 -18.39
CA VAL A 163 31.48 -23.07 -17.82
C VAL A 163 32.30 -21.77 -17.84
N HIS A 164 32.13 -20.90 -18.83
CA HIS A 164 32.86 -19.63 -18.89
C HIS A 164 31.91 -18.49 -18.64
N ASN A 165 32.20 -17.68 -17.61
CA ASN A 165 31.58 -16.37 -17.47
C ASN A 165 31.85 -15.58 -18.75
N GLN A 166 30.77 -15.29 -19.48
CA GLN A 166 30.84 -14.41 -20.63
C GLN A 166 30.49 -13.01 -20.17
N PHE A 167 31.39 -12.08 -20.45
CA PHE A 167 31.15 -10.68 -20.23
C PHE A 167 31.57 -9.88 -21.45
N VAL A 168 30.95 -8.73 -21.68
CA VAL A 168 31.37 -7.82 -22.73
C VAL A 168 32.28 -6.76 -22.10
N GLU A 169 33.58 -6.84 -22.40
CA GLU A 169 34.57 -5.80 -22.10
C GLU A 169 34.58 -4.78 -23.24
N ASP A 170 34.81 -3.51 -22.93
CA ASP A 170 34.78 -2.38 -23.88
C ASP A 170 33.51 -2.27 -24.73
N ARG A 171 32.44 -2.99 -24.39
CA ARG A 171 31.12 -2.93 -25.05
C ARG A 171 31.18 -3.22 -26.55
N GLN A 172 32.15 -4.03 -26.99
CA GLN A 172 32.34 -4.41 -28.40
C GLN A 172 32.14 -5.90 -28.69
N ALA A 173 32.66 -6.80 -27.85
CA ALA A 173 32.57 -8.24 -28.08
C ALA A 173 32.50 -9.04 -26.77
N PRO A 174 31.84 -10.21 -26.77
CA PRO A 174 31.87 -11.10 -25.62
C PRO A 174 33.28 -11.70 -25.42
N HIS A 175 33.83 -11.49 -24.22
CA HIS A 175 35.05 -12.09 -23.70
C HIS A 175 34.70 -13.21 -22.71
N SER A 176 35.55 -14.24 -22.65
CA SER A 176 35.43 -15.34 -21.68
C SER A 176 36.53 -15.23 -20.63
N THR A 177 36.20 -15.15 -19.35
CA THR A 177 37.21 -15.36 -18.29
C THR A 177 37.45 -16.86 -18.10
N LEU A 178 38.73 -17.27 -18.22
CA LEU A 178 39.20 -18.62 -17.91
C LEU A 178 39.32 -18.78 -16.38
N THR A 179 38.18 -19.04 -15.75
CA THR A 179 38.16 -19.76 -14.47
C THR A 179 36.91 -20.62 -14.49
N SER A 180 37.05 -21.84 -15.00
CA SER A 180 36.05 -22.87 -14.75
C SER A 180 36.01 -23.12 -13.25
N TRP A 181 34.94 -22.69 -12.62
CA TRP A 181 34.54 -23.25 -11.33
C TRP A 181 34.26 -24.73 -11.58
N ASN A 182 35.13 -25.62 -11.12
CA ASN A 182 35.00 -27.05 -11.40
C ASN A 182 33.58 -27.53 -11.01
N GLY A 183 32.80 -27.95 -12.02
CA GLY A 183 31.49 -28.59 -11.82
C GLY A 183 30.24 -27.72 -12.05
N LEU A 184 30.34 -26.45 -12.46
CA LEU A 184 29.16 -25.61 -12.73
C LEU A 184 28.31 -26.08 -13.92
N SER A 185 26.99 -26.14 -13.73
CA SER A 185 26.00 -26.59 -14.72
C SER A 185 25.43 -25.48 -15.62
N CYS A 186 25.11 -24.29 -15.09
CA CYS A 186 24.82 -23.05 -15.83
C CYS A 186 24.55 -21.90 -14.84
N ILE A 187 24.76 -20.64 -15.26
CA ILE A 187 24.48 -19.48 -14.39
C ILE A 187 23.10 -18.93 -14.74
N GLY A 188 22.19 -18.94 -13.75
CA GLY A 188 20.82 -18.50 -13.91
C GLY A 188 20.66 -16.98 -13.82
N SER A 189 21.49 -16.31 -12.99
CA SER A 189 21.37 -14.88 -12.72
C SER A 189 22.62 -14.31 -12.03
N TYR A 190 22.84 -13.00 -12.19
CA TYR A 190 23.87 -12.23 -11.50
C TYR A 190 23.25 -11.07 -10.70
N ALA A 191 23.93 -10.67 -9.62
CA ALA A 191 23.65 -9.44 -8.88
C ALA A 191 24.89 -8.99 -8.09
N GLU A 192 25.00 -7.69 -7.78
CA GLU A 192 26.08 -7.14 -6.98
C GLU A 192 25.59 -6.50 -5.70
N THR A 193 26.25 -6.81 -4.59
CA THR A 193 26.04 -6.11 -3.32
C THR A 193 27.35 -5.96 -2.57
N GLY A 194 27.52 -4.86 -1.82
CA GLY A 194 28.72 -4.63 -1.01
C GLY A 194 30.03 -4.68 -1.78
N GLY A 195 30.01 -4.28 -3.07
CA GLY A 195 31.17 -4.31 -3.97
C GLY A 195 31.61 -5.71 -4.43
N LYS A 196 30.74 -6.72 -4.30
CA LYS A 196 31.00 -8.10 -4.73
C LYS A 196 29.95 -8.53 -5.76
N LEU A 197 30.42 -9.22 -6.80
CA LEU A 197 29.57 -9.85 -7.79
C LEU A 197 29.21 -11.27 -7.38
N TYR A 198 27.92 -11.56 -7.42
CA TYR A 198 27.38 -12.86 -7.11
C TYR A 198 26.75 -13.49 -8.36
N ALA A 199 27.00 -14.77 -8.56
CA ALA A 199 26.40 -15.57 -9.62
C ALA A 199 25.65 -16.75 -9.00
N PHE A 200 24.40 -16.94 -9.40
CA PHE A 200 23.61 -18.10 -8.99
C PHE A 200 23.72 -19.21 -10.02
N GLU A 201 24.08 -20.41 -9.58
CA GLU A 201 24.07 -21.59 -10.43
C GLU A 201 22.64 -22.17 -10.54
N ASP A 202 22.11 -22.23 -11.76
CA ASP A 202 20.76 -22.75 -12.00
C ASP A 202 20.66 -24.24 -11.64
N HIS A 203 19.48 -24.67 -11.21
CA HIS A 203 19.19 -26.03 -10.74
C HIS A 203 20.01 -26.50 -9.53
N THR A 204 20.77 -25.60 -8.89
CA THR A 204 21.42 -25.85 -7.59
C THR A 204 20.97 -24.81 -6.57
N SER A 205 21.47 -24.88 -5.34
CA SER A 205 21.23 -23.86 -4.31
C SER A 205 22.54 -23.15 -3.98
N ILE A 206 23.42 -22.96 -4.97
CA ILE A 206 24.77 -22.44 -4.74
C ILE A 206 24.90 -21.05 -5.35
N LEU A 207 25.28 -20.10 -4.49
CA LEU A 207 25.67 -18.75 -4.88
C LEU A 207 27.19 -18.65 -4.89
N TYR A 208 27.78 -18.08 -5.94
CA TYR A 208 29.22 -17.90 -6.05
C TYR A 208 29.57 -16.43 -5.90
N ASN A 209 30.51 -16.11 -5.00
CA ASN A 209 31.16 -14.81 -5.00
C ASN A 209 32.28 -14.80 -6.06
N CYS A 210 32.04 -14.12 -7.17
CA CYS A 210 32.95 -14.06 -8.32
C CYS A 210 34.29 -13.40 -7.99
N ASN A 211 34.38 -12.61 -6.92
CA ASN A 211 35.61 -11.93 -6.52
C ASN A 211 36.57 -12.81 -5.68
N GLY A 212 36.07 -13.87 -5.03
CA GLY A 212 36.82 -14.59 -3.99
C GLY A 212 36.72 -16.12 -4.01
N SER A 213 35.96 -16.66 -4.95
CA SER A 213 35.93 -18.08 -5.25
C SER A 213 35.32 -19.07 -4.29
N GLN A 214 34.55 -18.60 -3.31
CA GLN A 214 33.88 -19.51 -2.38
C GLN A 214 32.39 -19.72 -2.73
N PRO A 215 31.95 -20.98 -2.89
CA PRO A 215 30.53 -21.30 -3.02
C PRO A 215 29.83 -21.07 -1.68
N ILE A 216 28.64 -20.47 -1.74
CA ILE A 216 27.79 -20.15 -0.61
C ILE A 216 26.53 -21.02 -0.76
N PRO A 217 26.40 -22.13 -0.02
CA PRO A 217 25.25 -23.01 -0.10
C PRO A 217 24.05 -22.35 0.58
N LEU A 218 23.06 -21.96 -0.20
CA LEU A 218 21.88 -21.24 0.26
C LEU A 218 20.85 -22.12 0.98
N GLY A 219 21.10 -23.43 1.09
CA GLY A 219 20.30 -24.35 1.89
C GLY A 219 18.85 -24.47 1.40
N ARG A 220 17.91 -23.84 2.12
CA ARG A 220 16.45 -23.91 1.86
C ARG A 220 15.95 -22.95 0.78
N LEU A 221 16.82 -22.11 0.23
CA LEU A 221 16.50 -21.18 -0.84
C LEU A 221 16.23 -21.90 -2.18
N PRO A 222 15.50 -21.25 -3.11
CA PRO A 222 14.94 -21.89 -4.29
C PRO A 222 16.01 -22.47 -5.22
N ILE A 223 15.65 -23.57 -5.90
CA ILE A 223 16.60 -24.50 -6.54
C ILE A 223 16.65 -24.33 -8.07
N ALA A 224 15.55 -23.97 -8.73
CA ALA A 224 15.52 -23.80 -10.19
C ALA A 224 15.07 -22.40 -10.61
N HIS A 225 15.63 -21.96 -11.73
CA HIS A 225 15.40 -20.69 -12.40
C HIS A 225 15.60 -19.46 -11.53
N ALA A 226 16.49 -19.55 -10.54
CA ALA A 226 16.53 -18.50 -9.56
C ALA A 226 16.97 -17.16 -10.17
N ARG A 227 16.39 -16.09 -9.64
CA ARG A 227 16.66 -14.71 -10.03
C ARG A 227 17.21 -13.97 -8.85
N LEU A 228 18.35 -13.32 -9.08
CA LEU A 228 18.97 -12.45 -8.12
C LEU A 228 18.59 -11.00 -8.43
N LEU A 229 18.45 -10.22 -7.37
CA LEU A 229 18.28 -8.78 -7.44
C LEU A 229 18.95 -8.18 -6.21
N THR A 230 19.67 -7.07 -6.39
CA THR A 230 20.05 -6.23 -5.26
C THR A 230 19.06 -5.09 -5.17
N ASP A 231 18.42 -4.95 -4.02
CA ASP A 231 17.46 -3.86 -3.82
C ASP A 231 18.17 -2.51 -3.58
N ASN A 232 17.40 -1.42 -3.58
CA ASN A 232 17.90 -0.06 -3.36
C ASN A 232 18.54 0.16 -1.98
N LYS A 233 18.35 -0.77 -1.03
CA LYS A 233 19.00 -0.75 0.29
C LYS A 233 20.30 -1.55 0.29
N GLY A 234 20.67 -2.16 -0.83
CA GLY A 234 21.84 -3.01 -0.98
C GLY A 234 21.62 -4.44 -0.48
N GLN A 235 20.39 -4.84 -0.13
CA GLN A 235 20.11 -6.22 0.26
C GLN A 235 20.00 -7.09 -1.00
N LEU A 236 20.72 -8.21 -1.00
CA LEU A 236 20.60 -9.21 -2.06
C LEU A 236 19.35 -10.05 -1.84
N TRP A 237 18.58 -10.29 -2.89
CA TRP A 237 17.38 -11.11 -2.91
C TRP A 237 17.55 -12.26 -3.90
N ALA A 238 16.91 -13.39 -3.59
CA ALA A 238 16.80 -14.54 -4.48
C ALA A 238 15.35 -15.01 -4.57
N ALA A 239 14.91 -15.38 -5.77
CA ALA A 239 13.56 -15.90 -6.06
C ALA A 239 13.64 -17.12 -6.98
N GLY A 240 12.81 -18.15 -6.80
CA GLY A 240 12.73 -19.33 -7.69
C GLY A 240 11.68 -20.35 -7.21
N SER A 241 11.88 -21.65 -7.44
CA SER A 241 10.90 -22.75 -7.28
C SER A 241 10.19 -22.96 -5.93
N TYR A 242 10.58 -22.25 -4.89
CA TYR A 242 10.03 -22.42 -3.53
C TYR A 242 9.65 -21.09 -2.88
N GLY A 243 9.68 -20.01 -3.67
CA GLY A 243 9.41 -18.65 -3.21
C GLY A 243 10.63 -17.74 -3.35
N ALA A 244 10.64 -16.67 -2.57
CA ALA A 244 11.67 -15.64 -2.63
C ALA A 244 12.08 -15.16 -1.24
N GLY A 245 13.27 -14.57 -1.10
CA GLY A 245 13.70 -13.99 0.16
C GLY A 245 15.06 -13.28 0.09
N PRO A 246 15.37 -12.47 1.12
CA PRO A 246 16.66 -11.80 1.25
C PRO A 246 17.76 -12.80 1.58
N VAL A 247 18.83 -12.79 0.80
CA VAL A 247 20.01 -13.65 0.96
C VAL A 247 20.89 -13.14 2.09
N ASN A 248 21.17 -13.99 3.08
CA ASN A 248 22.23 -13.75 4.06
C ASN A 248 23.49 -14.50 3.63
N THR A 249 24.46 -13.78 3.06
CA THR A 249 25.70 -14.40 2.56
C THR A 249 26.63 -14.89 3.68
N GLU A 250 26.54 -14.31 4.88
CA GLU A 250 27.36 -14.72 6.04
C GLU A 250 26.76 -15.93 6.75
N LYS A 251 25.43 -16.00 6.79
CA LYS A 251 24.68 -17.09 7.41
C LYS A 251 23.57 -17.60 6.48
N PRO A 252 23.93 -18.35 5.44
CA PRO A 252 22.97 -18.78 4.42
C PRO A 252 21.80 -19.60 4.98
N ALA A 253 22.06 -20.41 6.00
CA ALA A 253 21.05 -21.23 6.68
C ALA A 253 19.98 -20.42 7.44
N GLU A 254 20.26 -19.15 7.77
CA GLU A 254 19.32 -18.23 8.42
C GLU A 254 18.49 -17.42 7.41
N THR A 255 18.69 -17.64 6.10
CA THR A 255 17.95 -16.93 5.07
C THR A 255 16.45 -17.26 5.13
N PRO A 256 15.57 -16.26 5.32
CA PRO A 256 14.13 -16.48 5.28
C PRO A 256 13.65 -16.77 3.86
N VAL A 257 12.62 -17.62 3.74
CA VAL A 257 11.99 -17.97 2.47
C VAL A 257 10.50 -17.65 2.56
N TYR A 258 10.05 -16.74 1.72
CA TYR A 258 8.67 -16.31 1.63
C TYR A 258 7.96 -17.11 0.55
N LYS A 259 6.90 -17.81 0.94
CA LYS A 259 6.08 -18.59 0.01
C LYS A 259 5.22 -17.66 -0.83
N THR A 260 5.24 -17.88 -2.13
CA THR A 260 4.38 -17.20 -3.11
C THR A 260 3.31 -18.16 -3.64
N PRO A 261 2.21 -17.67 -4.22
CA PRO A 261 1.25 -18.51 -4.95
C PRO A 261 1.85 -19.22 -6.17
N SER A 262 2.93 -18.68 -6.75
CA SER A 262 3.67 -19.31 -7.85
C SER A 262 4.53 -20.46 -7.34
N THR A 263 4.57 -21.55 -8.10
CA THR A 263 5.50 -22.65 -7.86
C THR A 263 6.87 -22.35 -8.40
N GLU A 264 6.96 -21.66 -9.55
CA GLU A 264 8.21 -21.23 -10.14
C GLU A 264 8.20 -19.72 -10.35
N LEU A 265 9.28 -19.05 -9.95
CA LEU A 265 9.47 -17.62 -10.17
C LEU A 265 10.49 -17.41 -11.29
N TYR A 266 10.10 -16.64 -12.30
CA TYR A 266 10.89 -16.40 -13.51
C TYR A 266 11.53 -15.01 -13.57
N CYS A 267 10.98 -14.04 -12.83
CA CYS A 267 11.55 -12.70 -12.73
C CYS A 267 11.37 -12.11 -11.34
N LEU A 268 12.33 -11.26 -10.98
CA LEU A 268 12.34 -10.45 -9.76
C LEU A 268 12.72 -9.02 -10.17
N PHE A 269 11.93 -8.05 -9.74
CA PHE A 269 12.09 -6.64 -10.11
C PHE A 269 11.75 -5.74 -8.92
N GLU A 270 12.49 -4.65 -8.71
CA GLU A 270 12.14 -3.61 -7.74
C GLU A 270 11.70 -2.34 -8.49
N ASP A 271 10.57 -1.78 -8.10
CA ASP A 271 10.11 -0.49 -8.63
C ASP A 271 10.77 0.71 -7.90
N ARG A 272 10.59 1.92 -8.43
CA ARG A 272 11.11 3.15 -7.82
C ARG A 272 10.57 3.44 -6.42
N GLN A 273 9.47 2.80 -6.00
CA GLN A 273 8.88 2.93 -4.67
C GLN A 273 9.44 1.90 -3.68
N GLY A 274 10.28 0.97 -4.14
CA GLY A 274 10.87 -0.09 -3.32
C GLY A 274 9.97 -1.31 -3.12
N ASN A 275 8.92 -1.47 -3.93
CA ASN A 275 8.14 -2.71 -3.95
C ASN A 275 8.86 -3.76 -4.79
N LEU A 276 8.83 -5.01 -4.31
CA LEU A 276 9.40 -6.15 -5.02
C LEU A 276 8.30 -6.90 -5.78
N TRP A 277 8.50 -7.04 -7.07
CA TRP A 277 7.61 -7.68 -8.04
C TRP A 277 8.16 -9.03 -8.45
N LEU A 278 7.37 -10.08 -8.22
CA LEU A 278 7.73 -11.49 -8.35
C LEU A 278 6.83 -12.13 -9.40
N GLY A 279 7.34 -12.28 -10.63
CA GLY A 279 6.61 -12.93 -11.71
C GLY A 279 6.91 -14.42 -11.76
N GLY A 280 5.88 -15.25 -11.90
CA GLY A 280 6.04 -16.70 -11.92
C GLY A 280 5.07 -17.42 -12.85
N ASP A 281 4.88 -18.71 -12.62
CA ASP A 281 3.96 -19.57 -13.35
C ASP A 281 2.48 -19.36 -13.01
N ASN A 282 2.20 -18.74 -11.85
CA ASN A 282 0.86 -18.48 -11.35
C ASN A 282 0.57 -16.99 -11.10
N GLY A 283 1.17 -16.08 -11.87
CA GLY A 283 0.85 -14.66 -11.85
C GLY A 283 1.98 -13.80 -11.32
N LEU A 284 1.62 -12.62 -10.83
CA LEU A 284 2.51 -11.59 -10.34
C LEU A 284 2.23 -11.34 -8.85
N SER A 285 3.22 -11.56 -8.01
CA SER A 285 3.12 -11.27 -6.57
C SER A 285 3.90 -10.02 -6.23
N VAL A 286 3.37 -9.19 -5.33
CA VAL A 286 3.97 -7.91 -4.94
C VAL A 286 4.23 -7.91 -3.45
N LEU A 287 5.47 -7.69 -3.07
CA LEU A 287 5.89 -7.44 -1.70
C LEU A 287 6.17 -5.94 -1.53
N SER A 288 5.22 -5.24 -0.93
CA SER A 288 5.40 -3.82 -0.57
C SER A 288 5.86 -3.69 0.88
N PRO A 289 6.98 -3.00 1.16
CA PRO A 289 7.37 -2.65 2.53
C PRO A 289 6.31 -1.83 3.27
N ALA A 290 5.56 -0.97 2.55
CA ALA A 290 4.50 -0.17 3.14
C ALA A 290 3.35 -1.06 3.65
N LEU A 291 2.99 -2.10 2.90
CA LEU A 291 1.95 -3.05 3.32
C LEU A 291 2.40 -3.99 4.44
N GLN A 292 3.71 -4.18 4.65
CA GLN A 292 4.21 -4.93 5.80
C GLN A 292 4.13 -4.14 7.12
N GLN A 293 4.02 -2.82 7.04
CA GLN A 293 3.79 -1.98 8.22
C GLN A 293 2.31 -1.93 8.62
N VAL A 294 1.41 -2.40 7.74
CA VAL A 294 0.01 -2.61 8.09
C VAL A 294 -0.06 -3.88 8.95
N GLU A 295 0.16 -3.72 10.26
CA GLU A 295 -0.35 -4.68 11.22
C GLU A 295 -1.86 -4.76 11.00
N VAL A 296 -2.32 -5.75 10.26
CA VAL A 296 -3.74 -6.05 10.24
C VAL A 296 -4.08 -6.54 11.63
N LEU A 297 -4.71 -5.64 12.38
CA LEU A 297 -5.39 -5.87 13.63
C LEU A 297 -6.59 -6.79 13.39
N SER A 298 -6.37 -7.97 12.82
CA SER A 298 -7.40 -8.94 12.39
C SER A 298 -8.19 -9.52 13.57
N ARG A 299 -7.87 -9.12 14.81
CA ARG A 299 -8.57 -9.51 16.03
C ARG A 299 -9.07 -8.33 16.85
N ASP A 300 -8.68 -7.09 16.53
CA ASP A 300 -9.06 -5.96 17.35
C ASP A 300 -10.22 -5.24 16.67
N ASN A 301 -11.34 -5.14 17.39
CA ASN A 301 -12.50 -4.39 16.92
C ASN A 301 -12.16 -2.89 16.94
N VAL A 302 -11.70 -2.37 15.80
CA VAL A 302 -11.31 -0.97 15.64
C VAL A 302 -12.57 -0.10 15.61
N THR A 303 -12.61 0.91 16.48
CA THR A 303 -13.76 1.80 16.67
C THR A 303 -13.48 3.24 16.26
N ALA A 304 -12.21 3.65 16.20
CA ALA A 304 -11.80 4.97 15.75
C ALA A 304 -10.41 4.91 15.09
N LEU A 305 -10.16 5.78 14.13
CA LEU A 305 -8.89 5.92 13.43
C LEU A 305 -8.63 7.41 13.18
N MET A 306 -7.39 7.85 13.40
CA MET A 306 -6.97 9.24 13.14
C MET A 306 -5.49 9.28 12.80
N GLU A 307 -5.10 10.09 11.81
CA GLU A 307 -3.71 10.48 11.61
C GLU A 307 -3.50 11.85 12.28
N ASP A 308 -2.47 11.98 13.11
CA ASP A 308 -2.10 13.28 13.67
C ASP A 308 -1.24 14.12 12.70
N HIS A 309 -1.10 15.41 12.98
CA HIS A 309 -0.30 16.34 12.17
C HIS A 309 1.19 15.97 12.07
N THR A 310 1.67 15.02 12.88
CA THR A 310 3.04 14.49 12.80
C THR A 310 3.17 13.29 11.86
N GLY A 311 2.06 12.82 11.30
CA GLY A 311 1.99 11.63 10.43
C GLY A 311 1.88 10.32 11.20
N LYS A 312 1.55 10.37 12.50
CA LYS A 312 1.38 9.17 13.33
C LYS A 312 -0.09 8.74 13.32
N MET A 313 -0.29 7.45 13.09
CA MET A 313 -1.60 6.81 13.17
C MET A 313 -2.01 6.50 14.62
N TRP A 314 -3.24 6.83 14.96
CA TRP A 314 -3.92 6.55 16.21
C TRP A 314 -5.07 5.59 15.94
N ILE A 315 -5.15 4.52 16.74
CA ILE A 315 -6.15 3.46 16.58
C ILE A 315 -6.89 3.29 17.89
N GLY A 316 -8.20 3.56 17.85
CA GLY A 316 -9.13 3.27 18.93
C GLY A 316 -9.65 1.84 18.84
N LYS A 317 -9.72 1.15 19.97
CA LYS A 317 -10.21 -0.23 20.07
C LYS A 317 -11.44 -0.31 20.96
N ALA A 318 -12.39 -1.17 20.59
CA ALA A 318 -13.57 -1.44 21.40
C ALA A 318 -13.22 -2.01 22.77
N ASP A 319 -12.20 -2.88 22.85
CA ASP A 319 -11.71 -3.49 24.09
C ASP A 319 -11.18 -2.44 25.09
N ASP A 320 -10.52 -1.41 24.55
CA ASP A 320 -10.02 -0.25 25.31
C ASP A 320 -11.12 0.82 25.53
N ARG A 321 -12.33 0.54 25.05
CA ARG A 321 -13.50 1.41 25.12
C ARG A 321 -13.28 2.78 24.51
N VAL A 322 -12.50 2.86 23.43
CA VAL A 322 -12.35 4.10 22.66
C VAL A 322 -13.55 4.22 21.73
N SER A 323 -14.19 5.39 21.72
CA SER A 323 -15.33 5.70 20.84
C SER A 323 -15.01 6.76 19.81
N SER A 324 -14.08 7.68 20.09
CA SER A 324 -13.64 8.72 19.16
C SER A 324 -12.21 9.16 19.43
N LEU A 325 -11.57 9.68 18.40
CA LEU A 325 -10.24 10.29 18.45
C LEU A 325 -10.31 11.63 17.73
N TYR A 326 -9.70 12.66 18.31
CA TYR A 326 -9.66 14.00 17.71
C TYR A 326 -8.35 14.69 18.04
N GLU A 327 -7.80 15.45 17.11
CA GLU A 327 -6.65 16.32 17.33
C GLU A 327 -7.04 17.78 17.12
N ASP A 328 -6.72 18.63 18.09
CA ASP A 328 -6.93 20.07 17.96
C ASP A 328 -5.79 20.77 17.22
N ARG A 329 -5.99 22.05 16.87
CA ARG A 329 -5.01 22.88 16.17
C ARG A 329 -3.70 23.08 16.93
N GLU A 330 -3.68 22.82 18.23
CA GLU A 330 -2.47 22.89 19.07
C GLU A 330 -1.70 21.56 19.11
N GLY A 331 -2.20 20.52 18.44
CA GLY A 331 -1.61 19.17 18.42
C GLY A 331 -1.94 18.35 19.66
N THR A 332 -2.99 18.70 20.40
CA THR A 332 -3.48 17.93 21.53
C THR A 332 -4.44 16.85 21.04
N VAL A 333 -4.21 15.61 21.46
CA VAL A 333 -5.06 14.48 21.10
C VAL A 333 -6.09 14.22 22.20
N TYR A 334 -7.33 14.05 21.79
CA TYR A 334 -8.51 13.82 22.61
C TYR A 334 -9.02 12.41 22.37
N VAL A 335 -9.29 11.67 23.44
CA VAL A 335 -9.77 10.29 23.38
C VAL A 335 -11.14 10.22 24.05
N GLY A 336 -12.17 9.95 23.24
CA GLY A 336 -13.53 9.71 23.70
C GLY A 336 -13.66 8.28 24.19
N LEU A 337 -14.30 8.09 25.35
CA LEU A 337 -14.55 6.76 25.92
C LEU A 337 -16.04 6.51 26.15
N TRP A 338 -16.42 5.23 26.18
CA TRP A 338 -17.75 4.75 26.54
C TRP A 338 -17.72 3.93 27.84
N ASN A 339 -17.61 4.61 28.98
CA ASN A 339 -17.86 4.10 30.33
C ASN A 339 -18.09 5.26 31.32
N ASN A 340 -18.66 4.96 32.50
CA ASN A 340 -19.02 5.89 33.60
C ASN A 340 -17.87 6.76 34.19
N THR A 341 -16.78 6.99 33.45
CA THR A 341 -15.58 7.72 33.88
C THR A 341 -15.18 8.91 32.98
N GLY A 342 -15.86 9.20 31.86
CA GLY A 342 -15.61 10.40 31.03
C GLY A 342 -14.65 10.19 29.85
N TRP A 343 -13.91 11.23 29.43
CA TRP A 343 -12.91 11.21 28.34
C TRP A 343 -11.47 11.45 28.84
N GLU A 344 -10.47 11.11 28.03
CA GLU A 344 -9.05 11.33 28.33
C GLU A 344 -8.42 12.38 27.39
N VAL A 345 -7.60 13.27 27.96
CA VAL A 345 -6.73 14.20 27.19
C VAL A 345 -5.34 13.57 27.10
N TRP A 346 -4.79 13.46 25.89
CA TRP A 346 -3.42 13.07 25.67
C TRP A 346 -2.58 14.25 25.18
N LEU A 347 -1.71 14.76 26.06
CA LEU A 347 -0.77 15.83 25.76
C LEU A 347 0.58 15.21 25.37
N GLY A 348 1.04 15.49 24.15
CA GLY A 348 2.29 15.00 23.58
C GLY A 348 3.41 14.82 24.61
N GLY A 349 3.71 13.56 24.95
CA GLY A 349 4.84 13.15 25.79
C GLY A 349 4.59 13.05 27.31
N CYS A 350 3.44 13.49 27.84
CA CYS A 350 3.10 13.33 29.25
C CYS A 350 2.09 12.20 29.47
N LYS A 351 2.59 11.11 30.06
CA LYS A 351 1.84 9.97 30.60
C LYS A 351 1.01 10.38 31.85
N ALA A 352 0.19 11.41 31.76
CA ALA A 352 -0.57 11.94 32.88
C ALA A 352 -1.89 11.16 33.06
N TYR A 353 -1.82 9.88 33.44
CA TYR A 353 -2.76 9.20 34.36
C TYR A 353 -2.57 7.67 34.53
N LYS A 354 -1.41 7.09 34.17
CA LYS A 354 -1.23 5.62 34.34
C LYS A 354 -1.09 5.17 35.81
N ASP A 355 -0.89 6.08 36.77
CA ASP A 355 -0.53 5.72 38.15
C ASP A 355 -1.71 5.70 39.15
N ARG A 356 -2.98 5.75 38.70
CA ARG A 356 -4.13 5.73 39.64
C ARG A 356 -5.31 4.82 39.30
N LEU A 357 -5.16 3.87 38.38
CA LEU A 357 -6.23 2.91 38.04
C LEU A 357 -5.90 1.47 38.47
N THR A 358 -5.60 1.27 39.75
CA THR A 358 -5.71 -0.04 40.39
C THR A 358 -6.48 0.04 41.70
N GLY A 359 -7.66 0.67 41.65
CA GLY A 359 -8.60 0.64 42.76
C GLY A 359 -9.96 1.25 42.39
N PRO A 360 -11.08 0.71 42.90
CA PRO A 360 -12.35 1.42 42.84
C PRO A 360 -12.21 2.77 43.55
N LEU A 361 -12.81 3.82 42.97
CA LEU A 361 -12.84 5.15 43.58
C LEU A 361 -13.45 5.05 44.99
N PRO A 362 -12.87 5.70 46.03
CA PRO A 362 -13.48 5.74 47.35
C PRO A 362 -14.89 6.35 47.26
N GLU A 363 -15.88 5.65 47.80
CA GLU A 363 -17.32 5.98 47.72
C GLU A 363 -17.72 7.28 48.43
N GLU A 364 -16.79 7.94 49.13
CA GLU A 364 -17.07 9.16 49.88
C GLU A 364 -16.28 10.34 49.31
N GLN A 365 -17.01 11.39 48.93
CA GLN A 365 -16.56 12.73 48.48
C GLN A 365 -16.44 13.01 46.97
N VAL A 366 -17.34 12.48 46.15
CA VAL A 366 -17.71 13.17 44.91
C VAL A 366 -19.20 13.46 44.95
N GLU A 367 -19.58 14.69 45.32
CA GLU A 367 -20.87 15.24 44.89
C GLU A 367 -20.83 15.34 43.36
N ALA A 368 -21.07 14.21 42.71
CA ALA A 368 -21.15 14.10 41.27
C ALA A 368 -22.50 14.69 40.85
N ARG A 369 -22.52 16.01 40.61
CA ARG A 369 -23.46 16.54 39.64
C ARG A 369 -22.88 16.24 38.26
N TYR A 370 -23.11 14.99 37.85
CA TYR A 370 -22.97 14.55 36.46
C TYR A 370 -23.66 15.58 35.54
N LEU A 371 -23.11 15.83 34.34
CA LEU A 371 -24.00 16.25 33.26
C LEU A 371 -25.02 15.13 33.14
N ASP A 372 -26.28 15.39 33.50
CA ASP A 372 -27.36 14.41 33.65
C ASP A 372 -27.19 13.15 32.76
N GLY A 373 -26.57 12.09 33.30
CA GLY A 373 -26.43 10.78 32.64
C GLY A 373 -25.33 10.61 31.58
N ALA A 374 -24.62 11.67 31.15
CA ALA A 374 -23.74 11.62 29.98
C ALA A 374 -22.47 10.79 30.20
N ASN A 375 -22.50 9.50 29.85
CA ASN A 375 -21.43 8.52 30.14
C ASN A 375 -20.72 7.96 28.90
N TRP A 376 -20.94 8.57 27.72
CA TRP A 376 -20.34 8.11 26.48
C TRP A 376 -20.09 9.30 25.57
N ILE A 377 -18.84 9.53 25.18
CA ILE A 377 -18.48 10.60 24.25
C ILE A 377 -18.40 10.06 22.83
N SER A 378 -19.17 10.64 21.93
CA SER A 378 -19.33 10.15 20.57
C SER A 378 -18.42 10.86 19.58
N ASP A 379 -18.13 12.14 19.79
CA ASP A 379 -17.23 12.89 18.92
C ASP A 379 -16.75 14.21 19.54
N PHE A 380 -15.74 14.80 18.91
CA PHE A 380 -15.21 16.13 19.22
C PHE A 380 -15.05 16.97 17.96
N LEU A 381 -15.09 18.29 18.11
CA LEU A 381 -14.79 19.21 17.02
C LEU A 381 -14.25 20.55 17.56
N GLU A 382 -13.08 20.98 17.11
CA GLU A 382 -12.66 22.37 17.18
C GLU A 382 -13.12 23.12 15.93
N ASP A 383 -14.00 24.11 16.12
CA ASP A 383 -14.56 24.88 15.00
C ASP A 383 -13.60 25.96 14.46
N SER A 384 -14.00 26.61 13.38
CA SER A 384 -13.26 27.67 12.70
C SER A 384 -12.87 28.83 13.62
N GLU A 385 -13.71 29.12 14.62
CA GLU A 385 -13.54 30.18 15.62
C GLU A 385 -12.72 29.74 16.85
N GLY A 386 -12.32 28.46 16.93
CA GLY A 386 -11.52 27.90 18.01
C GLY A 386 -12.33 27.50 19.25
N ARG A 387 -13.66 27.40 19.14
CA ARG A 387 -14.48 26.74 20.17
C ARG A 387 -14.35 25.24 20.05
N PHE A 388 -14.48 24.57 21.18
CA PHE A 388 -14.34 23.13 21.25
C PHE A 388 -15.68 22.50 21.63
N TRP A 389 -16.15 21.60 20.77
CA TRP A 389 -17.45 20.96 20.86
C TRP A 389 -17.28 19.50 21.25
N VAL A 390 -18.19 19.00 22.10
CA VAL A 390 -18.19 17.63 22.59
C VAL A 390 -19.58 17.05 22.45
N VAL A 391 -19.68 15.89 21.78
CA VAL A 391 -20.92 15.14 21.63
C VAL A 391 -21.00 14.03 22.67
N THR A 392 -22.09 14.01 23.43
CA THR A 392 -22.30 13.06 24.53
C THR A 392 -23.60 12.28 24.38
N TRP A 393 -23.54 10.96 24.58
CA TRP A 393 -24.69 10.07 24.64
C TRP A 393 -25.20 9.87 26.08
N GLU A 394 -26.50 9.58 26.21
CA GLU A 394 -27.27 9.52 27.48
C GLU A 394 -27.24 10.85 28.28
N GLY A 395 -27.46 12.00 27.62
CA GLY A 395 -27.56 13.27 28.35
C GLY A 395 -27.74 14.49 27.45
N VAL A 396 -26.94 15.52 27.70
CA VAL A 396 -27.05 16.89 27.16
C VAL A 396 -26.72 17.01 25.64
N GLY A 397 -26.32 15.91 25.00
CA GLY A 397 -26.07 15.83 23.56
C GLY A 397 -24.90 16.67 23.10
N LEU A 398 -25.15 17.79 22.42
CA LEU A 398 -24.12 18.71 21.92
C LEU A 398 -23.74 19.73 22.99
N ASN A 399 -22.45 19.80 23.31
CA ASN A 399 -21.93 20.67 24.36
C ASN A 399 -20.78 21.54 23.82
N GLU A 400 -20.73 22.78 24.29
CA GLU A 400 -19.57 23.65 24.11
C GLU A 400 -18.66 23.55 25.35
N TRP A 401 -17.35 23.41 25.13
CA TRP A 401 -16.33 23.38 26.17
C TRP A 401 -15.40 24.58 26.09
N ASP A 402 -15.43 25.41 27.14
CA ASP A 402 -14.43 26.46 27.33
C ASP A 402 -13.11 25.88 27.87
N ARG A 403 -12.16 25.66 26.94
CA ARG A 403 -10.79 25.19 27.24
C ARG A 403 -10.03 26.13 28.18
N LYS A 404 -10.38 27.42 28.26
CA LYS A 404 -9.68 28.44 29.07
C LYS A 404 -10.13 28.45 30.53
N ALA A 405 -11.31 27.90 30.84
CA ALA A 405 -11.84 27.77 32.20
C ALA A 405 -11.20 26.61 32.99
N ARG A 406 -9.87 26.60 33.10
CA ARG A 406 -9.01 25.48 33.60
C ARG A 406 -9.12 25.14 35.11
N LYS A 407 -10.15 25.59 35.84
CA LYS A 407 -10.11 25.63 37.32
C LYS A 407 -10.50 24.35 38.08
N SER A 408 -10.97 23.28 37.44
CA SER A 408 -11.07 21.97 38.09
C SER A 408 -11.34 20.88 37.06
N PHE A 409 -10.57 19.80 37.12
CA PHE A 409 -10.83 18.54 36.42
C PHE A 409 -11.51 17.56 37.41
N PRO A 410 -12.57 16.81 37.03
CA PRO A 410 -13.22 16.76 35.72
C PRO A 410 -13.92 18.10 35.37
N PRO A 411 -14.14 18.40 34.07
CA PRO A 411 -14.65 19.70 33.63
C PRO A 411 -16.02 19.96 34.27
N ARG A 412 -16.05 20.91 35.20
CA ARG A 412 -17.28 21.39 35.84
C ARG A 412 -18.20 22.19 34.90
N TRP A 413 -17.85 22.30 33.61
CA TRP A 413 -18.42 23.29 32.69
C TRP A 413 -18.47 22.81 31.23
N LEU A 414 -19.19 21.73 30.96
CA LEU A 414 -19.80 21.58 29.63
C LEU A 414 -21.09 22.39 29.64
N SER A 415 -21.21 23.36 28.74
CA SER A 415 -22.46 24.11 28.60
C SER A 415 -23.33 23.39 27.57
N PRO A 416 -24.55 22.96 27.94
CA PRO A 416 -25.55 22.52 26.97
C PRO A 416 -25.65 23.54 25.85
N PHE A 417 -25.52 23.12 24.60
CA PHE A 417 -25.91 23.99 23.51
C PHE A 417 -27.44 24.14 23.55
N ARG A 418 -27.90 25.39 23.71
CA ARG A 418 -29.33 25.73 23.85
C ARG A 418 -29.84 26.40 22.58
N TYR A 419 -31.05 26.05 22.17
CA TYR A 419 -31.75 26.73 21.08
C TYR A 419 -32.11 28.17 21.50
N PRO A 420 -31.82 29.19 20.67
CA PRO A 420 -32.23 30.58 20.94
C PRO A 420 -33.73 30.86 20.73
N SER A 421 -34.56 29.87 20.37
CA SER A 421 -35.97 30.14 20.05
C SER A 421 -36.84 30.26 21.31
N ALA A 422 -37.59 31.37 21.40
CA ALA A 422 -38.43 31.76 22.55
C ALA A 422 -39.61 30.82 22.87
N GLN A 423 -39.70 29.64 22.25
CA GLN A 423 -40.77 28.67 22.51
C GLN A 423 -40.31 27.31 23.01
N ASN A 424 -39.01 27.07 23.18
CA ASN A 424 -38.58 25.88 23.92
C ASN A 424 -37.09 25.98 24.30
N ASP A 425 -36.84 26.06 25.60
CA ASP A 425 -35.51 25.99 26.24
C ASP A 425 -35.01 24.52 26.23
N SER A 426 -35.08 23.88 25.06
CA SER A 426 -34.82 22.45 24.88
C SER A 426 -33.33 22.21 24.66
N VAL A 427 -32.73 21.33 25.46
CA VAL A 427 -31.38 20.80 25.20
C VAL A 427 -31.45 19.84 24.01
N ILE A 428 -30.40 19.78 23.17
CA ILE A 428 -30.32 18.75 22.13
C ILE A 428 -30.10 17.40 22.82
N TYR A 429 -31.15 16.60 23.02
CA TYR A 429 -31.02 15.25 23.58
C TYR A 429 -30.70 14.24 22.47
N LEU A 430 -29.73 13.35 22.72
CA LEU A 430 -29.34 12.27 21.80
C LEU A 430 -29.85 10.92 22.33
N SER A 431 -30.61 10.17 21.52
CA SER A 431 -31.28 8.92 21.92
C SER A 431 -30.53 7.63 21.57
N SER A 432 -29.35 7.68 20.94
CA SER A 432 -28.79 6.49 20.25
C SER A 432 -27.32 6.17 20.55
N ARG A 433 -27.06 4.87 20.76
CA ARG A 433 -25.80 4.23 21.18
C ARG A 433 -24.67 4.21 20.15
N LEU A 434 -24.87 4.67 18.92
CA LEU A 434 -23.91 4.43 17.84
C LEU A 434 -23.53 5.72 17.11
N GLY A 435 -22.23 6.06 17.18
CA GLY A 435 -21.47 6.92 16.26
C GLY A 435 -22.14 8.18 15.77
N SER A 436 -22.44 9.14 16.65
CA SER A 436 -22.81 10.49 16.17
C SER A 436 -21.54 11.22 15.74
N ARG A 437 -21.48 11.64 14.48
CA ARG A 437 -20.41 12.50 13.95
C ARG A 437 -20.78 13.96 14.03
N LEU A 438 -19.77 14.80 14.27
CA LEU A 438 -19.88 16.26 14.28
C LEU A 438 -18.86 16.87 13.32
N ILE A 439 -19.35 17.62 12.33
CA ILE A 439 -18.50 18.37 11.40
C ILE A 439 -18.94 19.84 11.36
N GLU A 440 -18.04 20.72 10.93
CA GLU A 440 -18.36 22.11 10.57
C GLU A 440 -18.48 22.20 9.05
N ASP A 441 -19.56 22.77 8.53
CA ASP A 441 -19.69 23.01 7.08
C ASP A 441 -18.89 24.23 6.60
N ALA A 442 -18.80 24.43 5.28
CA ALA A 442 -18.08 25.56 4.70
C ALA A 442 -18.67 26.95 5.08
N GLY A 443 -19.91 27.00 5.57
CA GLY A 443 -20.57 28.20 6.07
C GLY A 443 -20.34 28.46 7.56
N GLY A 444 -19.63 27.56 8.27
CA GLY A 444 -19.41 27.65 9.71
C GLY A 444 -20.56 27.10 10.55
N ASN A 445 -21.52 26.39 9.95
CA ASN A 445 -22.61 25.73 10.66
C ASN A 445 -22.14 24.40 11.23
N LEU A 446 -22.73 23.99 12.36
CA LEU A 446 -22.46 22.68 12.93
C LEU A 446 -23.42 21.67 12.32
N VAL A 447 -22.86 20.60 11.75
CA VAL A 447 -23.63 19.51 11.18
C VAL A 447 -23.45 18.29 12.06
N TYR A 448 -24.57 17.77 12.58
CA TYR A 448 -24.56 16.64 13.49
C TYR A 448 -25.56 15.56 13.08
N ALA A 449 -25.10 14.33 13.10
CA ALA A 449 -25.91 13.15 12.83
C ALA A 449 -26.58 12.65 14.11
N THR A 450 -27.88 12.39 14.03
CA THR A 450 -28.61 11.66 15.08
C THR A 450 -29.07 10.34 14.53
N THR A 451 -28.53 9.25 15.06
CA THR A 451 -28.98 7.91 14.73
C THR A 451 -30.46 7.78 15.15
N GLU A 452 -31.34 7.57 14.16
CA GLU A 452 -32.82 7.50 14.25
C GLU A 452 -33.61 8.82 14.05
N ALA A 453 -32.96 9.98 13.93
CA ALA A 453 -33.64 11.26 13.70
C ALA A 453 -33.06 12.07 12.52
N GLY A 454 -32.22 11.44 11.71
CA GLY A 454 -31.63 12.02 10.52
C GLY A 454 -30.47 12.97 10.81
N LEU A 455 -30.24 13.90 9.89
CA LEU A 455 -29.19 14.90 9.94
C LEU A 455 -29.74 16.23 10.44
N ASN A 456 -28.95 16.94 11.25
CA ASN A 456 -29.31 18.25 11.73
C ASN A 456 -28.18 19.24 11.38
N VAL A 457 -28.55 20.39 10.83
CA VAL A 457 -27.64 21.50 10.52
C VAL A 457 -28.02 22.66 11.40
N ILE A 458 -27.11 23.06 12.28
CA ILE A 458 -27.27 24.17 13.23
C ILE A 458 -26.59 25.40 12.65
N ASP A 459 -27.39 26.39 12.30
CA ASP A 459 -26.88 27.75 12.10
C ASP A 459 -26.34 28.26 13.43
N ARG A 460 -25.04 28.53 13.45
CA ARG A 460 -24.30 28.80 14.68
C ARG A 460 -24.59 30.18 15.27
N GLU A 461 -24.91 31.15 14.42
CA GLU A 461 -25.17 32.53 14.83
C GLU A 461 -26.59 32.69 15.37
N THR A 462 -27.55 32.05 14.71
CA THR A 462 -28.97 32.16 15.02
C THR A 462 -29.48 31.02 15.90
N GLY A 463 -28.73 29.92 15.98
CA GLY A 463 -29.12 28.66 16.62
C GLY A 463 -30.32 27.97 15.97
N LEU A 464 -30.66 28.35 14.72
CA LEU A 464 -31.70 27.69 13.94
C LEU A 464 -31.24 26.29 13.54
N VAL A 465 -32.08 25.28 13.75
CA VAL A 465 -31.76 23.90 13.35
C VAL A 465 -32.62 23.47 12.19
N THR A 466 -31.96 23.16 11.09
CA THR A 466 -32.56 22.55 9.90
C THR A 466 -32.40 21.04 9.99
N LYS A 467 -33.51 20.30 9.96
CA LYS A 467 -33.50 18.83 10.06
C LYS A 467 -33.75 18.19 8.70
N TYR A 468 -33.01 17.13 8.40
CA TYR A 468 -33.18 16.29 7.23
C TYR A 468 -33.44 14.85 7.69
N TYR A 469 -34.68 14.40 7.51
CA TYR A 469 -35.14 13.04 7.78
C TYR A 469 -36.04 12.59 6.62
N ARG A 470 -36.31 11.30 6.50
CA ARG A 470 -37.02 10.66 5.39
C ARG A 470 -38.42 11.25 5.15
N GLY A 471 -39.04 11.79 6.20
CA GLY A 471 -40.36 12.42 6.13
C GLY A 471 -40.37 13.85 5.59
N ASN A 472 -39.23 14.54 5.50
CA ASN A 472 -39.16 15.93 5.05
C ASN A 472 -38.06 16.23 4.02
N SER A 473 -37.25 15.23 3.65
CA SER A 473 -36.12 15.35 2.74
C SER A 473 -35.95 14.08 1.91
N SER A 474 -35.02 14.08 0.97
CA SER A 474 -34.71 12.89 0.18
C SER A 474 -33.74 11.93 0.89
N ILE A 475 -33.35 12.16 2.15
CA ILE A 475 -32.41 11.26 2.82
C ILE A 475 -32.96 9.82 2.85
N PRO A 476 -32.17 8.82 2.43
CA PRO A 476 -32.69 7.48 2.19
C PRO A 476 -32.97 6.72 3.50
N ASP A 477 -32.29 7.04 4.60
CA ASP A 477 -32.56 6.49 5.94
C ASP A 477 -32.33 7.55 7.03
N ASP A 478 -33.15 7.51 8.09
CA ASP A 478 -33.01 8.40 9.26
C ASP A 478 -31.82 8.02 10.14
N TYR A 479 -31.19 6.88 9.86
CA TYR A 479 -30.02 6.38 10.55
C TYR A 479 -28.75 6.74 9.78
N VAL A 480 -28.19 7.89 10.14
CA VAL A 480 -26.91 8.39 9.62
C VAL A 480 -25.77 7.75 10.41
N THR A 481 -24.85 7.08 9.71
CA THR A 481 -23.74 6.31 10.28
C THR A 481 -22.44 7.10 10.33
N ASP A 482 -22.22 8.01 9.38
CA ASP A 482 -20.99 8.80 9.26
C ASP A 482 -21.26 10.08 8.44
N LEU A 483 -20.37 11.07 8.57
CA LEU A 483 -20.46 12.36 7.88
C LEU A 483 -19.08 12.81 7.41
N CYS A 484 -19.01 13.36 6.20
CA CYS A 484 -17.82 14.06 5.74
C CYS A 484 -18.19 15.28 4.89
N LEU A 485 -17.20 16.14 4.68
CA LEU A 485 -17.25 17.16 3.63
C LEU A 485 -16.54 16.66 2.40
N SER A 486 -17.13 16.85 1.23
CA SER A 486 -16.38 16.81 -0.02
C SER A 486 -15.52 18.07 -0.17
N PRO A 487 -14.48 18.07 -1.03
CA PRO A 487 -13.56 19.21 -1.14
C PRO A 487 -14.19 20.49 -1.67
N ASP A 488 -15.32 20.38 -2.37
CA ASP A 488 -16.15 21.52 -2.78
C ASP A 488 -17.00 22.08 -1.63
N GLY A 489 -16.89 21.49 -0.42
CA GLY A 489 -17.59 21.90 0.78
C GLY A 489 -18.99 21.31 0.93
N ALA A 490 -19.41 20.38 0.07
CA ALA A 490 -20.72 19.76 0.20
C ALA A 490 -20.73 18.71 1.32
N ILE A 491 -21.86 18.64 2.03
CA ILE A 491 -22.09 17.66 3.09
C ILE A 491 -22.47 16.32 2.47
N TRP A 492 -21.83 15.25 2.93
CA TRP A 492 -22.16 13.87 2.59
C TRP A 492 -22.49 13.09 3.85
N ALA A 493 -23.61 12.37 3.81
CA ALA A 493 -24.08 11.52 4.89
C ALA A 493 -24.12 10.05 4.45
N ALA A 494 -23.38 9.21 5.17
CA ALA A 494 -23.53 7.77 5.10
C ALA A 494 -24.77 7.34 5.89
N THR A 495 -25.56 6.45 5.32
CA THR A 495 -26.76 5.92 5.95
C THR A 495 -26.84 4.40 5.81
N ARG A 496 -27.82 3.78 6.48
CA ARG A 496 -28.10 2.34 6.28
C ARG A 496 -28.66 1.99 4.90
N SER A 497 -28.98 2.99 4.07
CA SER A 497 -29.60 2.78 2.77
C SER A 497 -28.96 3.66 1.67
N GLY A 498 -27.65 3.85 1.77
CA GLY A 498 -26.84 4.58 0.79
C GLY A 498 -26.24 5.88 1.33
N LEU A 499 -25.50 6.54 0.46
CA LEU A 499 -24.95 7.88 0.63
C LEU A 499 -25.94 8.93 0.14
N TRP A 500 -25.96 10.06 0.84
CA TRP A 500 -26.84 11.17 0.51
C TRP A 500 -26.15 12.52 0.70
N SER A 501 -26.51 13.50 -0.13
CA SER A 501 -26.11 14.90 0.02
C SER A 501 -27.34 15.83 -0.03
N PRO A 502 -27.35 16.96 0.70
CA PRO A 502 -28.45 17.95 0.67
C PRO A 502 -28.79 18.50 -0.72
N SER A 503 -27.87 18.38 -1.69
CA SER A 503 -28.11 18.71 -3.10
C SER A 503 -29.10 17.76 -3.81
N GLY A 504 -29.51 16.67 -3.15
CA GLY A 504 -30.38 15.64 -3.70
C GLY A 504 -29.61 14.52 -4.41
N MET A 505 -28.30 14.44 -4.23
CA MET A 505 -27.49 13.35 -4.77
C MET A 505 -27.55 12.10 -3.89
N HIS A 506 -27.55 10.94 -4.55
CA HIS A 506 -27.64 9.61 -3.95
C HIS A 506 -26.59 8.68 -4.55
N PHE A 507 -26.03 7.78 -3.74
CA PHE A 507 -25.13 6.72 -4.20
C PHE A 507 -25.27 5.48 -3.31
N LEU A 508 -25.02 4.28 -3.85
CA LEU A 508 -25.16 3.00 -3.13
C LEU A 508 -26.55 2.77 -2.52
N ASP A 509 -27.61 3.15 -3.25
CA ASP A 509 -29.00 3.03 -2.78
C ASP A 509 -29.31 1.61 -2.29
N GLY A 510 -29.85 1.51 -1.08
CA GLY A 510 -30.19 0.23 -0.46
C GLY A 510 -29.01 -0.51 0.19
N MET A 511 -27.78 0.01 0.11
CA MET A 511 -26.61 -0.58 0.79
C MET A 511 -26.35 0.09 2.14
N LEU A 512 -25.89 -0.70 3.11
CA LEU A 512 -25.40 -0.18 4.38
C LEU A 512 -24.02 0.44 4.18
N VAL A 513 -23.95 1.76 4.27
CA VAL A 513 -22.70 2.51 4.25
C VAL A 513 -22.30 2.77 5.70
N GLN A 514 -21.14 2.26 6.11
CA GLN A 514 -20.63 2.35 7.48
C GLN A 514 -19.77 3.58 7.70
N SER A 515 -19.02 4.00 6.67
CA SER A 515 -18.16 5.18 6.74
C SER A 515 -18.09 5.92 5.41
N VAL A 516 -17.80 7.21 5.47
CA VAL A 516 -17.56 8.06 4.29
C VAL A 516 -16.42 9.04 4.56
N GLU A 517 -15.52 9.18 3.60
CA GLU A 517 -14.36 10.07 3.72
C GLU A 517 -14.01 10.69 2.36
N ALA A 518 -13.51 11.93 2.34
CA ALA A 518 -12.97 12.55 1.14
C ALA A 518 -11.45 12.50 1.14
N ASP A 519 -10.84 12.13 0.01
CA ASP A 519 -9.38 12.20 -0.12
C ASP A 519 -8.90 13.59 -0.59
N THR A 520 -7.58 13.79 -0.52
CA THR A 520 -6.92 15.04 -0.91
C THR A 520 -6.99 15.34 -2.41
N LYS A 521 -7.38 14.37 -3.24
CA LYS A 521 -7.58 14.54 -4.70
C LYS A 521 -9.03 14.83 -5.05
N GLY A 522 -9.91 14.74 -4.06
CA GLY A 522 -11.31 15.06 -4.15
C GLY A 522 -12.25 13.93 -4.52
N ARG A 523 -11.78 12.70 -4.40
CA ARG A 523 -12.61 11.51 -4.50
C ARG A 523 -13.25 11.22 -3.14
N LEU A 524 -14.52 10.85 -3.17
CA LEU A 524 -15.24 10.35 -2.00
C LEU A 524 -15.12 8.84 -1.92
N TRP A 525 -14.87 8.33 -0.73
CA TRP A 525 -14.71 6.92 -0.42
C TRP A 525 -15.81 6.48 0.53
N ALA A 526 -16.37 5.31 0.29
CA ALA A 526 -17.51 4.77 1.05
C ALA A 526 -17.21 3.33 1.51
N GLY A 527 -17.11 3.13 2.82
CA GLY A 527 -16.97 1.81 3.42
C GLY A 527 -18.34 1.15 3.57
N THR A 528 -18.49 -0.07 3.05
CA THR A 528 -19.72 -0.87 3.18
C THR A 528 -19.39 -2.27 3.70
N GLU A 529 -20.41 -3.03 4.12
CA GLU A 529 -20.23 -4.45 4.47
C GLU A 529 -19.65 -5.30 3.31
N ASP A 530 -19.92 -4.89 2.07
CA ASP A 530 -19.48 -5.60 0.88
C ASP A 530 -18.11 -5.12 0.36
N GLY A 531 -17.52 -4.07 0.93
CA GLY A 531 -16.21 -3.55 0.56
C GLY A 531 -16.19 -2.04 0.37
N LEU A 532 -15.11 -1.55 -0.23
CA LEU A 532 -14.83 -0.13 -0.40
C LEU A 532 -15.27 0.35 -1.79
N TYR A 533 -16.05 1.43 -1.82
CA TYR A 533 -16.53 2.09 -3.05
C TYR A 533 -16.01 3.51 -3.12
N PHE A 534 -16.05 4.11 -4.30
CA PHE A 534 -15.67 5.51 -4.48
C PHE A 534 -16.54 6.24 -5.52
N ILE A 535 -16.58 7.57 -5.38
CA ILE A 535 -17.08 8.54 -6.36
C ILE A 535 -15.90 9.48 -6.67
N ASP A 536 -15.43 9.48 -7.92
CA ASP A 536 -14.38 10.37 -8.39
C ASP A 536 -14.91 11.79 -8.68
N THR A 537 -13.99 12.73 -8.85
CA THR A 537 -14.25 14.16 -9.11
C THR A 537 -15.02 14.42 -10.41
N ASP A 538 -14.95 13.51 -11.38
CA ASP A 538 -15.73 13.55 -12.63
C ASP A 538 -17.10 12.86 -12.52
N GLY A 539 -17.43 12.34 -11.34
CA GLY A 539 -18.65 11.58 -11.05
C GLY A 539 -18.55 10.09 -11.39
N THR A 540 -17.40 9.59 -11.86
CA THR A 540 -17.22 8.14 -12.05
C THR A 540 -17.26 7.41 -10.73
N THR A 541 -17.93 6.26 -10.72
CA THR A 541 -18.08 5.45 -9.51
C THR A 541 -17.42 4.09 -9.69
N GLY A 542 -16.80 3.56 -8.64
CA GLY A 542 -16.16 2.25 -8.69
C GLY A 542 -16.15 1.53 -7.35
N ARG A 543 -15.72 0.27 -7.39
CA ARG A 543 -15.48 -0.58 -6.21
C ARG A 543 -14.03 -1.01 -6.22
N VAL A 544 -13.39 -0.96 -5.06
CA VAL A 544 -12.04 -1.50 -4.88
C VAL A 544 -12.12 -3.03 -4.81
N PRO A 545 -11.33 -3.77 -5.61
CA PRO A 545 -11.28 -5.23 -5.56
C PRO A 545 -10.96 -5.73 -4.15
N LYS A 546 -11.63 -6.81 -3.74
CA LYS A 546 -11.59 -7.39 -2.38
C LYS A 546 -10.21 -7.89 -1.94
N GLU A 547 -9.22 -7.89 -2.84
CA GLU A 547 -7.88 -8.44 -2.64
C GLU A 547 -6.86 -7.40 -2.10
N LEU A 548 -7.33 -6.18 -1.78
CA LEU A 548 -6.54 -5.10 -1.19
C LEU A 548 -6.89 -4.81 0.30
N GLY A 549 -7.58 -5.71 0.99
CA GLY A 549 -8.05 -5.54 2.38
C GLY A 549 -7.16 -6.16 3.47
#